data_AF-A0A2H9RFJ4-F1
#
_entry.id   AF-A0A2H9RFJ4-F1
#
_cell.length_a   1.000
_cell.length_b   1.000
_cell.length_c   1.000
_cell.angle_alpha   90.00
_cell.angle_beta   90.00
_cell.angle_gamma   90.00
#
_symmetry.space_group_name_H-M   'P 1'
#
loop_
_entity.id
_entity.type
_entity.pdbx_description
1 polymer ?
#
loop_
_entity_poly.entity_id
_entity_poly.type
_entity_poly.pdbx_seq_one_letter_code
_entity_poly.pdbx_strand_id
1 'polypeptide(L)' 'PLLAANLAQDAIGSDDNELLLFDAAGEHRLPRADKLTTARALLRHAVTLYKKGK' A
#
# COMPACT_ATOMS: atom_id res chain seq x y z
N PRO A 1 -1.50 3.97 -13.13
CA PRO A 1 -0.25 3.60 -12.42
C PRO A 1 -0.51 3.66 -10.91
N LEU A 2 0.22 2.89 -10.09
CA LEU A 2 0.13 2.88 -8.63
C LEU A 2 1.54 3.00 -8.04
N LEU A 3 1.74 3.90 -7.09
CA LEU A 3 2.95 4.01 -6.29
C LEU A 3 2.62 3.71 -4.83
N ALA A 4 3.37 2.80 -4.21
CA ALA A 4 3.25 2.49 -2.79
C ALA A 4 4.50 3.01 -2.08
N ALA A 5 4.32 3.99 -1.18
CA ALA A 5 5.40 4.58 -0.40
C ALA A 5 5.36 4.06 1.04
N ASN A 6 6.52 3.75 1.61
CA ASN A 6 6.70 3.47 3.02
C ASN A 6 7.79 4.39 3.59
N LEU A 7 7.77 4.60 4.91
CA LEU A 7 8.87 5.26 5.61
C LEU A 7 9.93 4.22 5.96
N ALA A 8 10.98 4.11 5.14
CA ALA A 8 11.94 3.01 5.21
C ALA A 8 12.60 2.85 6.60
N GLN A 9 12.88 3.96 7.28
CA GLN A 9 13.49 3.96 8.62
C GLN A 9 12.61 3.28 9.69
N ASP A 10 11.29 3.23 9.48
CA ASP A 10 10.34 2.59 10.40
C ASP A 10 10.03 1.14 10.00
N ALA A 11 10.31 0.76 8.75
CA ALA A 11 9.95 -0.54 8.18
C ALA A 11 11.11 -1.54 8.13
N ILE A 12 12.36 -1.07 7.99
CA ILE A 12 13.54 -1.94 7.97
C ILE A 12 13.74 -2.55 9.35
N GLY A 13 13.77 -3.88 9.43
CA GLY A 13 13.92 -4.62 10.70
C GLY A 13 12.66 -4.71 11.56
N SER A 14 11.56 -4.05 11.18
CA SER A 14 10.24 -4.15 11.83
C SER A 14 9.39 -5.25 11.17
N ASP A 15 8.50 -5.91 11.93
CA ASP A 15 7.48 -6.82 11.38
C ASP A 15 6.24 -6.10 10.85
N ASP A 16 6.10 -4.82 11.21
CA ASP A 16 5.01 -3.94 10.80
C ASP A 16 5.47 -2.94 9.73
N ASN A 17 4.52 -2.48 8.93
CA ASN A 17 4.73 -1.46 7.91
C ASN A 17 3.49 -0.54 7.82
N GLU A 18 3.70 0.70 7.39
CA GLU A 18 2.65 1.65 7.02
C GLU A 18 2.87 2.05 5.55
N LEU A 19 1.79 2.11 4.76
CA LEU A 19 1.88 2.55 3.37
C LEU A 19 1.00 3.76 3.09
N LEU A 20 1.51 4.66 2.26
CA LEU A 20 0.72 5.65 1.54
C LEU A 20 0.69 5.26 0.06
N LEU A 21 -0.51 5.03 -0.47
CA LEU A 21 -0.71 4.66 -1.87
C LEU A 21 -1.08 5.91 -2.68
N PHE A 22 -0.44 6.07 -3.83
CA PHE A 22 -0.72 7.15 -4.77
C PHE A 22 -1.22 6.56 -6.09
N ASP A 23 -2.40 6.98 -6.52
CA ASP A 23 -2.96 6.66 -7.83
C ASP A 23 -3.66 7.88 -8.46
N ALA A 24 -4.37 7.67 -9.57
CA ALA A 24 -5.07 8.75 -10.28
C ALA A 24 -6.24 9.36 -9.48
N ALA A 25 -6.73 8.69 -8.43
CA ALA A 25 -7.75 9.18 -7.53
C ALA A 25 -7.16 9.87 -6.28
N GLY A 26 -5.83 10.00 -6.19
CA GLY A 26 -5.12 10.67 -5.12
C GLY A 26 -4.47 9.70 -4.13
N GLU A 27 -4.49 10.09 -2.86
CA GLU A 27 -3.78 9.41 -1.78
C GLU A 27 -4.71 8.47 -0.99
N HIS A 28 -4.21 7.27 -0.66
CA HIS A 28 -4.92 6.28 0.14
C HIS A 28 -4.00 5.73 1.23
N ARG A 29 -4.33 5.99 2.49
CA ARG A 29 -3.52 5.53 3.63
C ARG A 29 -3.87 4.08 4.00
N LEU A 30 -2.86 3.23 4.06
CA LEU A 30 -2.92 1.94 4.73
C LEU A 30 -2.25 2.10 6.10
N PRO A 31 -3.02 2.07 7.21
CA PRO A 31 -2.47 2.28 8.55
C PRO A 31 -1.47 1.17 8.90
N ARG A 32 -0.61 1.46 9.89
CA ARG A 32 0.41 0.52 10.33
C ARG A 32 -0.21 -0.82 10.75
N ALA A 33 0.30 -1.90 10.16
CA ALA A 33 -0.09 -3.27 10.43
C ALA A 33 1.06 -4.22 10.08
N ASP A 34 0.93 -5.50 10.43
CA ASP A 34 1.91 -6.51 10.04
C ASP A 34 2.09 -6.56 8.51
N LYS A 35 3.28 -6.96 8.07
CA LYS A 35 3.64 -6.99 6.64
C LYS A 35 2.67 -7.78 5.78
N LEU A 36 2.11 -8.88 6.27
CA LEU A 36 1.17 -9.69 5.50
C LEU A 36 -0.19 -9.01 5.36
N THR A 37 -0.70 -8.41 6.44
CA THR A 37 -1.92 -7.58 6.40
C THR A 37 -1.76 -6.41 5.43
N THR A 38 -0.63 -5.71 5.51
CA THR A 38 -0.31 -4.59 4.61
C THR A 38 -0.22 -5.04 3.15
N ALA A 39 0.45 -6.17 2.86
CA ALA A 39 0.55 -6.71 1.50
C ALA A 39 -0.81 -7.10 0.91
N ARG A 40 -1.70 -7.72 1.71
CA ARG A 40 -3.06 -8.06 1.28
C ARG A 40 -3.89 -6.81 0.98
N ALA A 41 -3.77 -5.76 1.80
CA ALA A 41 -4.45 -4.48 1.56
C ALA A 41 -3.94 -3.80 0.28
N LEU A 42 -2.63 -3.77 0.07
CA LEU A 42 -2.01 -3.27 -1.17
C LEU A 42 -2.51 -4.02 -2.40
N LEU A 43 -2.53 -5.36 -2.37
CA LEU A 43 -3.02 -6.18 -3.49
C LEU A 43 -4.50 -5.93 -3.80
N ARG A 44 -5.36 -5.80 -2.78
CA ARG A 44 -6.77 -5.46 -2.98
C ARG A 44 -6.94 -4.12 -3.71
N HIS A 45 -6.12 -3.13 -3.37
CA HIS A 45 -6.12 -1.84 -4.05
C HIS A 45 -5.66 -1.95 -5.51
N ALA A 46 -4.52 -2.62 -5.73
CA ALA A 46 -3.96 -2.83 -7.05
C ALA A 46 -4.93 -3.57 -7.99
N VAL A 47 -5.62 -4.60 -7.49
CA VAL A 47 -6.64 -5.34 -8.27
C VAL A 47 -7.84 -4.45 -8.62
N THR A 48 -8.26 -3.57 -7.71
CA THR A 48 -9.34 -2.60 -7.98
C THR A 48 -8.94 -1.67 -9.13
N LEU A 49 -7.71 -1.14 -9.11
CA LEU A 49 -7.20 -0.29 -10.19
C LEU A 49 -7.05 -1.06 -11.51
N TYR A 50 -6.51 -2.28 -11.47
CA TYR A 50 -6.37 -3.12 -12.66
C TYR A 50 -7.71 -3.41 -13.34
N LYS A 51 -8.77 -3.65 -12.56
CA LYS A 51 -10.13 -3.86 -13.08
C LYS A 51 -10.74 -2.59 -13.67
N LYS A 52 -10.51 -1.42 -13.06
CA LYS A 52 -11.00 -0.12 -13.58
C LYS A 52 -10.33 0.30 -14.89
N GLY A 53 -9.09 -0.14 -15.12
CA GLY A 53 -8.33 0.17 -16.33
C GLY A 53 -8.56 -0.81 -17.49
N LYS A 54 -9.39 -1.85 -17.31
CA LYS A 54 -9.96 -2.65 -18.40
C LYS A 54 -11.26 -2.02 -18.86
#